data_AF-A0A8J4YCR9-F1
#
_entry.id   AF-A0A8J4YCR9-F1
#
_cell.length_a   1.000
_cell.length_b   1.000
_cell.length_c   1.000
_cell.angle_alpha   90.00
_cell.angle_beta   90.00
_cell.angle_gamma   90.00
#
_symmetry.space_group_name_H-M   'P 1'
#
loop_
_entity.id
_entity.type
_entity.pdbx_description
1 polymer ?
#
loop_
_entity_poly.entity_id
_entity_poly.type
_entity_poly.pdbx_seq_one_letter_code
_entity_poly.pdbx_strand_id
1 'polypeptide(L)'
;MNPGSHTLPLLVDHAVKEEGIASTWGDHFKSILNCVRDEESENVLRGGMRGVSLQGFRSVDHEEIFAYLGHIISHDMTDDDDIIKQTTKLLVVGNTLLRKSSYCSREVKMELFRSHCYSIYCNSLWSRFKVATLNHLKVCHNDILKRLLGLPRCCSSYLVFARNGVNNLNVIRRHSVFSLRSRVKLSTNSIITSVRQRSAYVCGPIQQRWLGLLFVQNVG
;
A
#
# COMPACT_ATOMS: atom_id res chain seq x y z
N MET A 1 -22.61 53.00 39.97
CA MET A 1 -23.34 52.23 38.94
C MET A 1 -22.54 50.97 38.66
N ASN A 2 -23.05 49.82 39.09
CA ASN A 2 -22.61 48.50 38.62
C ASN A 2 -23.80 47.98 37.77
N PRO A 3 -23.61 47.36 36.59
CA PRO A 3 -23.08 45.99 36.48
C PRO A 3 -22.14 45.85 35.24
N GLY A 4 -21.43 44.78 34.94
CA GLY A 4 -21.46 43.40 35.38
C GLY A 4 -20.42 42.59 34.57
N SER A 5 -20.01 41.46 35.16
CA SER A 5 -19.57 40.23 34.48
C SER A 5 -18.42 40.31 33.47
N HIS A 6 -17.18 40.25 33.96
CA HIS A 6 -16.11 39.53 33.24
C HIS A 6 -16.26 38.03 33.47
N THR A 7 -17.25 37.43 32.81
CA THR A 7 -17.29 36.00 32.58
C THR A 7 -16.56 35.76 31.27
N LEU A 8 -15.45 35.02 31.32
CA LEU A 8 -14.69 34.55 30.16
C LEU A 8 -15.62 33.85 29.15
N PRO A 9 -15.71 34.32 27.89
CA PRO A 9 -16.32 33.54 26.84
C PRO A 9 -15.26 32.67 26.16
N LEU A 10 -15.44 31.37 26.33
CA LEU A 10 -15.57 30.43 25.21
C LEU A 10 -14.29 30.07 24.44
N LEU A 11 -13.70 29.00 24.98
CA LEU A 11 -13.03 27.89 24.31
C LEU A 11 -13.92 27.28 23.20
N VAL A 12 -14.19 28.01 22.12
CA VAL A 12 -15.04 27.55 20.99
C VAL A 12 -14.38 27.68 19.60
N ASP A 13 -13.25 28.39 19.47
CA ASP A 13 -12.66 28.65 18.14
C ASP A 13 -11.77 27.52 17.57
N HIS A 14 -11.62 26.40 18.27
CA HIS A 14 -10.87 25.24 17.73
C HIS A 14 -11.73 24.18 17.04
N ALA A 15 -13.05 24.16 17.27
CA ALA A 15 -13.93 23.14 16.68
C ALA A 15 -14.29 23.46 15.20
N VAL A 16 -14.40 24.74 14.84
CA VAL A 16 -14.84 25.17 13.49
C VAL A 16 -13.77 24.90 12.41
N LYS A 17 -12.49 24.81 12.78
CA LYS A 17 -11.41 24.46 11.84
C LYS A 17 -11.33 22.97 11.53
N GLU A 18 -11.80 22.09 12.41
CA GLU A 18 -11.75 20.65 12.17
C GLU A 18 -12.86 20.17 11.22
N GLU A 19 -14.04 20.80 11.25
CA GLU A 19 -15.14 20.51 10.29
C GLU A 19 -14.77 20.92 8.85
N GLY A 20 -14.07 22.04 8.69
CA GLY A 20 -13.53 22.47 7.40
C GLY A 20 -12.48 21.51 6.86
N ILE A 21 -11.62 20.96 7.71
CA ILE A 21 -10.62 19.98 7.30
C ILE A 21 -11.34 18.68 6.89
N ALA A 22 -12.22 18.13 7.73
CA ALA A 22 -12.96 16.88 7.46
C ALA A 22 -13.81 16.94 6.18
N SER A 23 -14.49 18.05 5.92
CA SER A 23 -15.22 18.29 4.66
C SER A 23 -14.26 18.36 3.46
N THR A 24 -13.10 19.02 3.60
CA THR A 24 -12.05 19.04 2.57
C THR A 24 -11.51 17.63 2.28
N TRP A 25 -11.38 16.76 3.30
CA TRP A 25 -11.03 15.35 3.09
C TRP A 25 -12.17 14.60 2.37
N GLY A 26 -13.43 14.84 2.73
CA GLY A 26 -14.61 14.22 2.09
C GLY A 26 -14.72 14.52 0.60
N ASP A 27 -14.56 15.79 0.21
CA ASP A 27 -14.63 16.21 -1.20
C ASP A 27 -13.37 15.79 -1.98
N HIS A 28 -12.22 15.72 -1.30
CA HIS A 28 -10.99 15.18 -1.87
C HIS A 28 -11.09 13.66 -2.11
N PHE A 29 -11.74 12.90 -1.23
CA PHE A 29 -12.02 11.47 -1.44
C PHE A 29 -13.01 11.26 -2.59
N LYS A 30 -14.05 12.10 -2.73
CA LYS A 30 -14.96 12.07 -3.90
C LYS A 30 -14.25 12.39 -5.21
N SER A 31 -13.32 13.34 -5.21
CA SER A 31 -12.49 13.66 -6.38
C SER A 31 -11.51 12.53 -6.74
N ILE A 32 -10.98 11.83 -5.74
CA ILE A 32 -10.16 10.61 -5.92
C ILE A 32 -11.01 9.47 -6.49
N LEU A 33 -12.23 9.26 -5.98
CA LEU A 33 -13.20 8.28 -6.50
C LEU A 33 -13.58 8.58 -7.96
N ASN A 34 -13.81 9.86 -8.31
CA ASN A 34 -14.12 10.26 -9.69
C ASN A 34 -12.97 10.04 -10.69
N CYS A 35 -11.72 9.91 -10.23
CA CYS A 35 -10.58 9.56 -11.08
C CYS A 35 -10.43 8.04 -11.30
N VAL A 36 -11.13 7.21 -10.52
CA VAL A 36 -11.16 5.75 -10.64
C VAL A 36 -12.55 5.36 -11.15
N ARG A 37 -12.82 5.70 -12.41
CA ARG A 37 -14.11 5.43 -13.06
C ARG A 37 -14.27 3.97 -13.52
N ASP A 38 -13.87 3.03 -12.67
CA ASP A 38 -14.13 1.60 -12.81
C ASP A 38 -15.08 1.20 -11.67
N GLU A 39 -16.31 0.78 -12.03
CA GLU A 39 -17.36 0.33 -11.09
C GLU A 39 -16.86 -0.78 -10.12
N GLU A 40 -15.82 -1.51 -10.51
CA GLU A 40 -15.15 -2.52 -9.69
C GLU A 40 -14.47 -1.93 -8.44
N SER A 41 -13.91 -0.73 -8.53
CA SER A 41 -13.15 -0.10 -7.44
C SER A 41 -14.04 0.61 -6.41
N GLU A 42 -15.20 1.13 -6.83
CA GLU A 42 -16.26 1.65 -5.95
C GLU A 42 -16.83 0.52 -5.08
N ASN A 43 -17.02 -0.69 -5.64
CA ASN A 43 -17.50 -1.84 -4.88
C ASN A 43 -16.48 -2.38 -3.87
N VAL A 44 -15.18 -2.35 -4.20
CA VAL A 44 -14.12 -2.70 -3.23
C VAL A 44 -14.07 -1.69 -2.07
N LEU A 45 -14.26 -0.39 -2.35
CA LEU A 45 -14.26 0.65 -1.32
C LEU A 45 -15.56 0.69 -0.49
N ARG A 46 -16.73 0.44 -1.11
CA ARG A 46 -18.01 0.36 -0.41
C ARG A 46 -18.18 -0.94 0.38
N GLY A 47 -17.57 -2.04 -0.07
CA GLY A 47 -17.54 -3.32 0.65
C GLY A 47 -16.56 -3.33 1.83
N GLY A 48 -15.44 -2.60 1.72
CA GLY A 48 -14.36 -2.60 2.73
C GLY A 48 -14.47 -1.55 3.85
N MET A 49 -15.50 -0.69 3.86
CA MET A 49 -15.69 0.37 4.87
C MET A 49 -17.01 0.26 5.64
N ARG A 50 -17.38 -0.95 6.09
CA ARG A 50 -18.27 -1.07 7.25
C ARG A 50 -17.44 -1.43 8.49
N GLY A 51 -17.19 -0.40 9.31
CA GLY A 51 -16.81 -0.56 10.71
C GLY A 51 -15.32 -0.65 11.02
N VAL A 52 -14.57 0.45 10.83
CA VAL A 52 -13.32 0.64 11.56
C VAL A 52 -13.65 1.26 12.93
N SER A 53 -13.86 0.39 13.93
CA SER A 53 -13.70 0.76 15.34
C SER A 53 -12.38 0.15 15.81
N LEU A 54 -11.49 0.99 16.32
CA LEU A 54 -10.23 0.59 16.93
C LEU A 54 -10.51 0.11 18.36
N GLN A 55 -10.48 -1.21 18.60
CA GLN A 55 -10.02 -1.76 19.87
C GLN A 55 -9.62 -3.23 19.68
N GLY A 56 -8.49 -3.59 20.30
CA GLY A 56 -7.90 -4.92 20.20
C GLY A 56 -8.90 -6.02 20.55
N PHE A 57 -8.81 -7.12 19.79
CA PHE A 57 -9.63 -8.32 19.92
C PHE A 57 -11.12 -8.10 19.67
N ARG A 58 -11.50 -7.96 18.38
CA ARG A 58 -12.89 -8.18 17.96
C ARG A 58 -13.19 -9.68 17.98
N SER A 59 -14.27 -10.03 18.66
CA SER A 59 -14.92 -11.33 18.65
C SER A 59 -15.07 -11.86 17.22
N VAL A 60 -14.85 -13.17 17.06
CA VAL A 60 -14.94 -13.88 15.78
C VAL A 60 -16.42 -13.98 15.40
N ASP A 61 -16.95 -12.92 14.81
CA ASP A 61 -18.14 -13.02 13.97
C ASP A 61 -17.69 -13.60 12.63
N HIS A 62 -18.49 -14.49 12.05
CA HIS A 62 -18.21 -15.22 10.82
C HIS A 62 -18.13 -14.29 9.58
N GLU A 63 -17.22 -13.32 9.58
CA GLU A 63 -16.90 -12.48 8.43
C GLU A 63 -15.75 -13.14 7.65
N GLU A 64 -16.00 -13.41 6.37
CA GLU A 64 -15.17 -14.18 5.44
C GLU A 64 -13.77 -13.57 5.14
N ILE A 65 -13.47 -12.40 5.71
CA ILE A 65 -12.25 -11.61 5.47
C ILE A 65 -11.71 -11.08 6.79
N PHE A 66 -10.50 -11.52 7.19
CA PHE A 66 -9.86 -11.14 8.45
C PHE A 66 -8.63 -10.26 8.23
N ALA A 67 -8.55 -9.09 8.89
CA ALA A 67 -7.39 -8.22 8.83
C ALA A 67 -6.46 -8.46 10.04
N TYR A 68 -5.29 -9.04 9.80
CA TYR A 68 -4.26 -9.29 10.81
C TYR A 68 -3.02 -8.42 10.58
N LEU A 69 -2.68 -7.57 11.56
CA LEU A 69 -1.54 -6.63 11.46
C LEU A 69 -1.53 -5.81 10.16
N GLY A 70 -2.70 -5.57 9.56
CA GLY A 70 -2.86 -4.85 8.30
C GLY A 70 -2.76 -5.70 7.03
N HIS A 71 -2.50 -7.01 7.12
CA HIS A 71 -2.62 -8.00 6.04
C HIS A 71 -4.01 -8.62 6.05
N ILE A 72 -4.64 -8.69 4.88
CA ILE A 72 -5.96 -9.29 4.68
C ILE A 72 -5.79 -10.78 4.41
N ILE A 73 -6.43 -11.60 5.23
CA ILE A 73 -6.55 -13.03 5.07
C ILE A 73 -7.99 -13.31 4.64
N SER A 74 -8.15 -13.68 3.37
CA SER A 74 -9.45 -14.07 2.80
C SER A 74 -9.67 -15.57 2.98
N HIS A 75 -10.94 -16.00 3.04
CA HIS A 75 -11.33 -17.42 3.09
C HIS A 75 -10.72 -18.24 1.94
N ASP A 76 -10.62 -17.63 0.74
CA ASP A 76 -10.08 -18.29 -0.45
C ASP A 76 -8.53 -18.40 -0.42
N MET A 77 -7.91 -17.91 0.66
CA MET A 77 -6.44 -17.84 0.83
C MET A 77 -5.75 -17.16 -0.35
N THR A 78 -6.43 -16.16 -0.93
CA THR A 78 -5.92 -15.31 -2.01
C THR A 78 -5.38 -14.01 -1.44
N ASP A 79 -4.31 -13.51 -2.05
CA ASP A 79 -3.65 -12.25 -1.70
C ASP A 79 -4.20 -11.07 -2.56
N ASP A 80 -5.22 -11.29 -3.40
CA ASP A 80 -5.69 -10.31 -4.37
C ASP A 80 -6.25 -9.05 -3.69
N ASP A 81 -7.11 -9.20 -2.69
CA ASP A 81 -7.68 -8.08 -1.91
C ASP A 81 -6.59 -7.22 -1.27
N ASP A 82 -5.53 -7.89 -0.84
CA ASP A 82 -4.42 -7.28 -0.15
C ASP A 82 -3.51 -6.50 -1.13
N ILE A 83 -3.31 -7.02 -2.34
CA ILE A 83 -2.66 -6.31 -3.45
C ILE A 83 -3.50 -5.11 -3.88
N ILE A 84 -4.83 -5.25 -3.99
CA ILE A 84 -5.73 -4.15 -4.36
C ILE A 84 -5.65 -3.05 -3.30
N LYS A 85 -5.73 -3.40 -2.02
CA LYS A 85 -5.55 -2.45 -0.91
C LYS A 85 -4.23 -1.69 -1.01
N GLN A 86 -3.11 -2.37 -1.24
CA GLN A 86 -1.82 -1.68 -1.41
C GLN A 86 -1.77 -0.83 -2.68
N THR A 87 -2.45 -1.24 -3.75
CA THR A 87 -2.55 -0.47 -5.00
C THR A 87 -3.32 0.84 -4.77
N THR A 88 -4.46 0.78 -4.11
CA THR A 88 -5.25 1.96 -3.74
C THR A 88 -4.43 2.92 -2.88
N LYS A 89 -3.74 2.39 -1.86
CA LYS A 89 -2.82 3.18 -1.02
C LYS A 89 -1.74 3.86 -1.86
N LEU A 90 -1.12 3.13 -2.79
CA LEU A 90 -0.10 3.66 -3.68
C LEU A 90 -0.64 4.78 -4.56
N LEU A 91 -1.84 4.64 -5.11
CA LEU A 91 -2.48 5.66 -5.95
C LEU A 91 -2.80 6.94 -5.15
N VAL A 92 -3.34 6.80 -3.94
CA VAL A 92 -3.61 7.95 -3.04
C VAL A 92 -2.33 8.71 -2.73
N VAL A 93 -1.28 7.98 -2.38
CA VAL A 93 0.04 8.55 -2.10
C VAL A 93 0.63 9.20 -3.35
N GLY A 94 0.57 8.52 -4.50
CA GLY A 94 1.07 9.04 -5.78
C GLY A 94 0.40 10.34 -6.18
N ASN A 95 -0.94 10.42 -6.10
CA ASN A 95 -1.67 11.66 -6.38
C ASN A 95 -1.33 12.77 -5.38
N THR A 96 -1.10 12.42 -4.11
CA THR A 96 -0.66 13.39 -3.10
C THR A 96 0.72 13.95 -3.44
N LEU A 97 1.66 13.10 -3.86
CA LEU A 97 2.98 13.52 -4.31
C LEU A 97 2.89 14.44 -5.52
N LEU A 98 2.07 14.09 -6.53
CA LEU A 98 1.91 14.92 -7.73
C LEU A 98 1.41 16.33 -7.40
N ARG A 99 0.46 16.46 -6.48
CA ARG A 99 -0.04 17.78 -6.06
C ARG A 99 0.99 18.57 -5.24
N LYS A 100 1.62 17.92 -4.26
CA LYS A 100 2.48 18.61 -3.28
C LYS A 100 3.89 18.89 -3.79
N SER A 101 4.40 18.07 -4.71
CA SER A 101 5.78 18.17 -5.20
C SER A 101 5.89 18.85 -6.57
N SER A 102 4.84 19.53 -7.05
CA SER A 102 4.83 20.18 -8.37
C SER A 102 6.04 21.10 -8.59
N TYR A 103 6.32 21.96 -7.61
CA TYR A 103 7.42 22.93 -7.60
C TYR A 103 8.77 22.37 -7.13
N CYS A 104 8.85 21.09 -6.78
CA CYS A 104 10.10 20.48 -6.31
C CYS A 104 11.05 20.15 -7.46
N SER A 105 12.36 20.15 -7.16
CA SER A 105 13.38 19.68 -8.08
C SER A 105 13.21 18.19 -8.40
N ARG A 106 13.83 17.75 -9.50
CA ARG A 106 13.73 16.37 -9.97
C ARG A 106 14.29 15.39 -8.93
N GLU A 107 15.38 15.75 -8.28
CA GLU A 107 16.08 14.93 -7.28
C GLU A 107 15.18 14.72 -6.06
N VAL A 108 14.54 15.78 -5.57
CA VAL A 108 13.58 15.70 -4.45
C VAL A 108 12.38 14.83 -4.82
N LYS A 109 11.86 14.97 -6.03
CA LYS A 109 10.77 14.11 -6.53
C LYS A 109 11.17 12.63 -6.52
N MET A 110 12.39 12.30 -6.92
CA MET A 110 12.87 10.91 -6.90
C MET A 110 12.97 10.37 -5.47
N GLU A 111 13.39 11.19 -4.52
CA GLU A 111 13.52 10.73 -3.14
C GLU A 111 12.19 10.59 -2.41
N LEU A 112 11.25 11.50 -2.68
CA LEU A 112 9.86 11.33 -2.27
C LEU A 112 9.26 10.05 -2.85
N PHE A 113 9.51 9.77 -4.13
CA PHE A 113 9.06 8.54 -4.76
C PHE A 113 9.67 7.29 -4.09
N ARG A 114 10.98 7.28 -3.82
CA ARG A 114 11.64 6.14 -3.14
C ARG A 114 11.06 5.92 -1.73
N SER A 115 10.91 6.98 -0.94
CA SER A 115 10.39 6.89 0.43
C SER A 115 8.95 6.35 0.47
N HIS A 116 8.09 6.87 -0.40
CA HIS A 116 6.66 6.61 -0.31
C HIS A 116 6.16 5.48 -1.21
N CYS A 117 6.73 5.28 -2.39
CA CYS A 117 6.27 4.27 -3.35
C CYS A 117 6.97 2.91 -3.21
N TYR A 118 8.09 2.82 -2.46
CA TYR A 118 8.74 1.52 -2.20
C TYR A 118 8.16 0.79 -0.99
N SER A 119 7.46 1.50 -0.10
CA SER A 119 6.94 0.97 1.17
C SER A 119 5.63 0.17 0.98
N ILE A 120 5.67 -0.83 0.10
CA ILE A 120 4.55 -1.75 -0.15
C ILE A 120 4.54 -2.80 0.95
N TYR A 121 3.55 -2.71 1.84
CA TYR A 121 3.45 -3.59 3.01
C TYR A 121 3.17 -5.03 2.58
N CYS A 122 3.75 -5.99 3.31
CA CYS A 122 3.56 -7.44 3.11
C CYS A 122 3.79 -7.99 1.68
N ASN A 123 4.42 -7.24 0.77
CA ASN A 123 4.63 -7.68 -0.61
C ASN A 123 5.46 -8.98 -0.76
N SER A 124 6.21 -9.32 0.29
CA SER A 124 7.01 -10.54 0.40
C SER A 124 6.21 -11.76 0.83
N LEU A 125 5.00 -11.58 1.38
CA LEU A 125 4.14 -12.67 1.81
C LEU A 125 3.21 -13.16 0.69
N TRP A 126 2.99 -12.34 -0.34
CA TRP A 126 2.12 -12.69 -1.46
C TRP A 126 2.62 -13.93 -2.22
N SER A 127 1.79 -14.96 -2.22
CA SER A 127 2.07 -16.27 -2.82
C SER A 127 0.99 -16.73 -3.78
N ARG A 128 -0.29 -16.42 -3.50
CA ARG A 128 -1.45 -16.85 -4.28
C ARG A 128 -2.27 -15.64 -4.71
N PHE A 129 -2.07 -15.18 -5.94
CA PHE A 129 -2.79 -14.03 -6.50
C PHE A 129 -2.93 -14.15 -8.01
N LYS A 130 -3.89 -13.42 -8.58
CA LYS A 130 -4.04 -13.28 -10.03
C LYS A 130 -2.93 -12.40 -10.59
N VAL A 131 -2.34 -12.83 -11.69
CA VAL A 131 -1.28 -12.07 -12.40
C VAL A 131 -1.80 -10.71 -12.85
N ALA A 132 -3.09 -10.62 -13.20
CA ALA A 132 -3.76 -9.37 -13.57
C ALA A 132 -3.70 -8.32 -12.45
N THR A 133 -4.05 -8.70 -11.21
CA THR A 133 -4.03 -7.82 -10.03
C THR A 133 -2.64 -7.24 -9.79
N LEU A 134 -1.61 -8.10 -9.87
CA LEU A 134 -0.22 -7.66 -9.72
C LEU A 134 0.23 -6.75 -10.87
N ASN A 135 -0.19 -7.05 -12.10
CA ASN A 135 0.12 -6.21 -13.26
C ASN A 135 -0.52 -4.83 -13.13
N HIS A 136 -1.73 -4.75 -12.58
CA HIS A 136 -2.37 -3.47 -12.28
C HIS A 136 -1.52 -2.64 -11.30
N LEU A 137 -1.09 -3.21 -10.17
CA LEU A 137 -0.16 -2.55 -9.24
C LEU A 137 1.12 -2.07 -9.94
N LYS A 138 1.70 -2.90 -10.81
CA LYS A 138 2.90 -2.57 -11.60
C LYS A 138 2.67 -1.38 -12.52
N VAL A 139 1.54 -1.34 -13.22
CA VAL A 139 1.17 -0.24 -14.11
C VAL A 139 0.98 1.04 -13.30
N CYS A 140 0.24 0.99 -12.20
CA CYS A 140 0.04 2.15 -11.31
C CYS A 140 1.38 2.71 -10.80
N HIS A 141 2.28 1.86 -10.32
CA HIS A 141 3.61 2.26 -9.86
C HIS A 141 4.42 2.96 -10.97
N ASN A 142 4.37 2.43 -12.20
CA ASN A 142 5.07 3.02 -13.34
C ASN A 142 4.45 4.36 -13.77
N ASP A 143 3.12 4.45 -13.76
CA ASP A 143 2.38 5.66 -14.16
C ASP A 143 2.64 6.81 -13.19
N ILE A 144 2.68 6.54 -11.87
CA ILE A 144 3.01 7.55 -10.86
C ILE A 144 4.37 8.19 -11.14
N LEU A 145 5.41 7.39 -11.39
CA LEU A 145 6.74 7.94 -11.69
C LEU A 145 6.75 8.78 -12.97
N LYS A 146 6.08 8.31 -14.02
CA LYS A 146 5.97 9.05 -15.29
C LYS A 146 5.26 10.38 -15.10
N ARG A 147 4.13 10.38 -14.40
CA ARG A 147 3.37 11.59 -14.07
C ARG A 147 4.19 12.55 -13.20
N LEU A 148 4.97 12.04 -12.25
CA LEU A 148 5.81 12.84 -11.36
C LEU A 148 6.93 13.57 -12.12
N LEU A 149 7.41 12.96 -13.20
CA LEU A 149 8.42 13.52 -14.10
C LEU A 149 7.82 14.29 -15.28
N GLY A 150 6.49 14.36 -15.42
CA GLY A 150 5.83 15.00 -16.57
C GLY A 150 6.07 14.28 -17.90
N LEU A 151 6.34 12.98 -17.88
CA LEU A 151 6.65 12.20 -19.08
C LEU A 151 5.39 11.61 -19.73
N PRO A 152 5.36 11.48 -21.07
CA PRO A 152 4.28 10.78 -21.77
C PRO A 152 4.11 9.33 -21.31
N ARG A 153 2.86 8.85 -21.32
CA ARG A 153 2.53 7.45 -20.95
C ARG A 153 3.18 6.42 -21.87
N CYS A 154 3.37 6.75 -23.15
CA CYS A 154 3.97 5.87 -24.17
C CYS A 154 5.48 5.62 -23.97
N CYS A 155 6.16 6.40 -23.12
CA CYS A 155 7.58 6.20 -22.87
C CYS A 155 7.84 4.83 -22.23
N SER A 156 8.95 4.18 -22.62
CA SER A 156 9.37 2.91 -22.03
C SER A 156 9.58 3.05 -20.52
N SER A 157 8.78 2.33 -19.73
CA SER A 157 8.87 2.39 -18.27
C SER A 157 10.25 1.98 -17.78
N TYR A 158 10.82 0.90 -18.34
CA TYR A 158 12.15 0.42 -17.97
C TYR A 158 13.23 1.50 -18.15
N LEU A 159 13.19 2.21 -19.28
CA LEU A 159 14.13 3.29 -19.56
C LEU A 159 13.99 4.46 -18.58
N VAL A 160 12.75 4.79 -18.18
CA VAL A 160 12.49 5.81 -17.15
C VAL A 160 13.12 5.40 -15.81
N PHE A 161 12.92 4.16 -15.35
CA PHE A 161 13.53 3.68 -14.11
C PHE A 161 15.07 3.68 -14.19
N ALA A 162 15.64 3.18 -15.29
CA ALA A 162 17.10 3.13 -15.48
C ALA A 162 17.74 4.52 -15.51
N ARG A 163 17.19 5.47 -16.28
CA ARG A 163 17.73 6.83 -16.39
C ARG A 163 17.64 7.65 -15.11
N ASN A 164 16.70 7.33 -14.22
CA ASN A 164 16.52 8.02 -12.95
C ASN A 164 17.21 7.30 -11.78
N GLY A 165 17.83 6.13 -12.01
CA GLY A 165 18.43 5.33 -10.95
C GLY A 165 17.41 4.87 -9.90
N VAL A 166 16.19 4.54 -10.33
CA VAL A 166 15.08 4.12 -9.45
C VAL A 166 14.76 2.66 -9.73
N ASN A 167 14.62 1.85 -8.68
CA ASN A 167 14.17 0.47 -8.75
C ASN A 167 12.71 0.38 -9.22
N ASN A 168 12.46 -0.57 -10.10
CA ASN A 168 11.11 -0.96 -10.51
C ASN A 168 10.43 -1.85 -9.44
N LEU A 169 9.12 -2.06 -9.57
CA LEU A 169 8.35 -2.89 -8.64
C LEU A 169 8.92 -4.31 -8.47
N ASN A 170 9.41 -4.93 -9.54
CA ASN A 170 9.97 -6.28 -9.46
C ASN A 170 11.24 -6.31 -8.61
N VAL A 171 12.10 -5.30 -8.73
CA VAL A 171 13.31 -5.16 -7.92
C VAL A 171 12.95 -4.89 -6.46
N ILE A 172 11.98 -4.01 -6.19
CA ILE A 172 11.49 -3.72 -4.83
C ILE A 172 11.00 -5.01 -4.17
N ARG A 173 10.17 -5.79 -4.88
CA ARG A 173 9.65 -7.06 -4.37
C ARG A 173 10.74 -8.09 -4.11
N ARG A 174 11.70 -8.24 -5.04
CA ARG A 174 12.86 -9.12 -4.84
C ARG A 174 13.64 -8.74 -3.59
N HIS A 175 13.86 -7.45 -3.38
CA HIS A 175 14.56 -6.95 -2.20
C HIS A 175 13.79 -7.26 -0.91
N SER A 176 12.48 -7.01 -0.87
CA SER A 176 11.63 -7.35 0.28
C SER A 176 11.62 -8.85 0.58
N VAL A 177 11.50 -9.69 -0.44
CA VAL A 177 11.54 -11.16 -0.32
C VAL A 177 12.90 -11.64 0.18
N PHE A 178 13.99 -11.17 -0.42
CA PHE A 178 15.35 -11.53 0.00
C PHE A 178 15.59 -11.14 1.46
N SER A 179 15.24 -9.91 1.82
CA SER A 179 15.40 -9.37 3.17
C SER A 179 14.63 -10.20 4.20
N LEU A 180 13.36 -10.51 3.94
CA LEU A 180 12.54 -11.35 4.83
C LEU A 180 13.09 -12.78 4.93
N ARG A 181 13.38 -13.41 3.80
CA ARG A 181 13.90 -14.79 3.73
C ARG A 181 15.23 -14.91 4.48
N SER A 182 16.14 -13.95 4.31
CA SER A 182 17.42 -13.93 5.02
C SER A 182 17.23 -13.80 6.53
N ARG A 183 16.31 -12.93 6.99
CA ARG A 183 15.97 -12.85 8.43
C ARG A 183 15.39 -14.15 8.97
N VAL A 184 14.46 -14.79 8.23
CA VAL A 184 13.87 -16.07 8.66
C VAL A 184 14.94 -17.18 8.72
N LYS A 185 15.88 -17.20 7.78
CA LYS A 185 16.99 -18.17 7.77
C LYS A 185 17.98 -17.96 8.90
N LEU A 186 18.32 -16.72 9.22
CA LEU A 186 19.31 -16.37 10.24
C LEU A 186 18.71 -16.28 11.66
N SER A 187 17.39 -16.32 11.79
CA SER A 187 16.73 -16.23 13.10
C SER A 187 17.07 -17.43 13.98
N THR A 188 17.40 -17.14 15.24
CA THR A 188 17.59 -18.12 16.32
C THR A 188 16.31 -18.33 17.13
N ASN A 189 15.22 -17.64 16.81
CA ASN A 189 13.97 -17.77 17.54
C ASN A 189 13.42 -19.19 17.40
N SER A 190 13.06 -19.82 18.52
CA SER A 190 12.60 -21.21 18.58
C SER A 190 11.31 -21.43 17.79
N ILE A 191 10.38 -20.46 17.78
CA ILE A 191 9.13 -20.50 17.01
C ILE A 191 9.45 -20.49 15.51
N ILE A 192 10.28 -19.55 15.06
CA ILE A 192 10.66 -19.43 13.64
C ILE A 192 11.44 -20.66 13.19
N THR A 193 12.32 -21.19 14.05
CA THR A 193 13.08 -22.41 13.78
C THR A 193 12.16 -23.61 13.64
N SER A 194 11.16 -23.72 14.52
CA SER A 194 10.14 -24.77 14.47
C SER A 194 9.30 -24.70 13.19
N VAL A 195 8.90 -23.48 12.78
CA VAL A 195 8.16 -23.26 11.52
C VAL A 195 9.04 -23.60 10.31
N ARG A 196 10.31 -23.20 10.32
CA ARG A 196 11.28 -23.47 9.24
C ARG A 196 11.52 -24.95 9.03
N GLN A 197 11.52 -25.74 10.10
CA GLN A 197 11.75 -27.19 10.06
C GLN A 197 10.53 -27.98 9.59
N ARG A 198 9.33 -27.36 9.54
CA ARG A 198 8.13 -28.03 9.03
C ARG A 198 8.18 -28.17 7.51
N SER A 199 7.74 -29.33 7.02
CA SER A 199 7.57 -29.61 5.58
C SER A 199 6.67 -28.59 4.88
N ALA A 200 5.66 -28.08 5.58
CA ALA A 200 4.75 -27.03 5.09
C ALA A 200 5.48 -25.72 4.71
N TYR A 201 6.59 -25.39 5.37
CA TYR A 201 7.40 -24.22 5.00
C TYR A 201 8.29 -24.52 3.80
N VAL A 202 8.93 -25.68 3.77
CA VAL A 202 9.88 -26.07 2.71
C VAL A 202 9.16 -26.27 1.37
N CYS A 203 8.01 -26.94 1.39
CA CYS A 203 7.21 -27.23 0.19
C CYS A 203 6.12 -26.19 -0.07
N GLY A 204 5.98 -25.19 0.79
CA GLY A 204 4.88 -24.23 0.74
C GLY A 204 4.90 -23.31 -0.48
N PRO A 205 3.73 -22.77 -0.89
CA PRO A 205 3.60 -21.91 -2.07
C PRO A 205 4.44 -20.63 -1.94
N ILE A 206 4.59 -20.11 -0.71
CA ILE A 206 5.42 -18.94 -0.43
C ILE A 206 6.89 -19.18 -0.75
N GLN A 207 7.43 -20.34 -0.38
CA GLN A 207 8.83 -20.69 -0.62
C GLN A 207 9.09 -20.90 -2.11
N GLN A 208 8.20 -21.60 -2.81
CA GLN A 208 8.27 -21.76 -4.27
C GLN A 208 8.25 -20.40 -4.97
N ARG A 209 7.38 -19.49 -4.52
CA ARG A 209 7.30 -18.13 -5.07
C ARG A 209 8.58 -17.33 -4.81
N TRP A 210 9.14 -17.43 -3.61
CA TRP A 210 10.41 -16.77 -3.28
C TRP A 210 11.55 -17.27 -4.15
N LEU A 211 11.62 -18.58 -4.37
CA LEU A 211 12.63 -19.17 -5.25
C LEU A 211 12.46 -18.68 -6.69
N GLY A 212 11.25 -18.68 -7.24
CA GLY A 212 11.00 -18.19 -8.60
C GLY A 212 11.25 -16.68 -8.80
N LEU A 213 11.09 -15.87 -7.75
CA LEU A 213 11.41 -14.44 -7.81
C LEU A 213 12.91 -14.14 -7.71
N LEU A 214 13.64 -14.91 -6.91
CA LEU A 214 15.06 -14.70 -6.61
C LEU A 214 15.98 -15.40 -7.62
N PHE A 215 15.66 -16.64 -7.97
CA PHE A 215 16.41 -17.46 -8.89
C PHE A 215 15.56 -17.57 -10.15
N VAL A 216 15.93 -16.84 -11.19
CA VAL A 216 15.35 -17.02 -12.52
C VAL A 216 15.55 -18.49 -12.88
N GLN A 217 14.47 -19.25 -12.97
CA GLN A 217 14.54 -20.57 -13.59
C GLN A 217 14.88 -20.34 -15.06
N ASN A 218 16.17 -20.43 -15.40
CA ASN A 218 16.60 -20.76 -16.75
C ASN A 218 16.07 -22.17 -17.00
N VAL A 219 14.84 -22.25 -17.50
CA VAL A 219 14.37 -23.45 -18.19
C VAL A 219 15.08 -23.42 -19.53
N GLY A 220 16.17 -24.18 -19.62
CA GLY A 220 16.76 -24.59 -20.89
C GLY A 220 15.94 -25.70 -21.53
#